data_AF-A0A966D7Q0-F1
#
_entry.id   AF-A0A966D7Q0-F1
#
_cell.length_a   1.000
_cell.length_b   1.000
_cell.length_c   1.000
_cell.angle_alpha   90.00
_cell.angle_beta   90.00
_cell.angle_gamma   90.00
#
_symmetry.space_group_name_H-M   'P 1'
#
loop_
_entity.id
_entity.type
_entity.pdbx_description
1 polymer ?
#
loop_
_entity_poly.entity_id
_entity_poly.type
_entity_poly.pdbx_seq_one_letter_code
_entity_poly.pdbx_strand_id
1 'polypeptide(L)'
;MDDNIKAEEAELLTAQINISDRELFAQAIDNLGSDSSKAEAIAAQTQKVISEKADTDPKFYHKFSQRIDEIINNMRQKKLADIEALKQMKLIEDQVLNKKDDSLPEEIKEIKGADIFYRNLQEDLKEFDLDDKKYLSLVLDVFAILKQEAIVDWYRNSEVKRIIGNKLDDYIYDELVVEQNIKISPEKNREIIEKIIKLASENYQII
;
A
#
# COMPACT_ATOMS: atom_id res chain seq x y z
N MET A 1 -9.66 29.70 27.11
CA MET A 1 -10.29 28.36 27.21
C MET A 1 -11.09 28.06 25.93
N ASP A 2 -10.57 28.40 24.73
CA ASP A 2 -11.34 28.34 23.47
C ASP A 2 -10.69 27.45 22.38
N ASP A 3 -9.45 26.99 22.57
CA ASP A 3 -8.76 26.17 21.56
C ASP A 3 -9.11 24.67 21.66
N ASN A 4 -9.51 24.19 22.84
CA ASN A 4 -9.85 22.78 23.04
C ASN A 4 -11.23 22.42 22.45
N ILE A 5 -12.17 23.38 22.41
CA ILE A 5 -13.54 23.14 21.94
C ILE A 5 -13.57 22.94 20.41
N LYS A 6 -12.70 23.65 19.67
CA LYS A 6 -12.59 23.54 18.21
C LYS A 6 -11.89 22.26 17.74
N ALA A 7 -10.92 21.77 18.52
CA ALA A 7 -10.28 20.49 18.27
C ALA A 7 -11.27 19.33 18.43
N GLU A 8 -12.14 19.40 19.45
CA GLU A 8 -13.18 18.41 19.72
C GLU A 8 -14.30 18.43 18.65
N GLU A 9 -14.67 19.62 18.12
CA GLU A 9 -15.56 19.73 16.94
C GLU A 9 -14.93 19.18 15.65
N ALA A 10 -13.62 19.34 15.46
CA ALA A 10 -12.88 18.75 14.33
C ALA A 10 -12.78 17.21 14.45
N GLU A 11 -12.59 16.68 15.66
CA GLU A 11 -12.67 15.24 15.94
C GLU A 11 -14.09 14.68 15.70
N LEU A 12 -15.14 15.44 16.07
CA LEU A 12 -16.54 15.05 15.85
C LEU A 12 -16.92 15.05 14.36
N LEU A 13 -16.45 16.03 13.58
CA LEU A 13 -16.65 16.09 12.12
C LEU A 13 -15.96 14.92 11.39
N THR A 14 -14.78 14.51 11.84
CA THR A 14 -14.03 13.39 11.23
C THR A 14 -14.56 12.01 11.65
N ALA A 15 -15.25 11.91 12.79
CA ALA A 15 -15.83 10.65 13.27
C ALA A 15 -17.12 10.22 12.54
N GLN A 16 -17.86 11.15 11.92
CA GLN A 16 -19.22 10.88 11.43
C GLN A 16 -19.40 10.88 9.91
N ILE A 17 -18.34 11.07 9.13
CA ILE A 17 -18.44 11.00 7.67
C ILE A 17 -18.29 9.54 7.24
N ASN A 18 -19.46 8.94 7.03
CA ASN A 18 -19.62 7.63 6.41
C ASN A 18 -18.98 7.66 5.01
N ILE A 19 -18.24 6.62 4.68
CA ILE A 19 -17.20 6.51 3.63
C ILE A 19 -17.73 6.68 2.18
N SER A 20 -19.03 6.96 2.02
CA SER A 20 -19.70 6.97 0.71
C SER A 20 -19.80 8.35 0.06
N ASP A 21 -19.43 9.44 0.74
CA ASP A 21 -19.75 10.77 0.25
C ASP A 21 -18.53 11.72 0.28
N ARG A 22 -17.65 11.52 -0.71
CA ARG A 22 -16.49 12.39 -0.98
C ARG A 22 -16.89 13.86 -1.10
N GLU A 23 -18.08 14.14 -1.62
CA GLU A 23 -18.62 15.49 -1.75
C GLU A 23 -18.98 16.10 -0.39
N LEU A 24 -19.57 15.33 0.53
CA LEU A 24 -19.85 15.82 1.89
C LEU A 24 -18.56 16.09 2.67
N PHE A 25 -17.52 15.26 2.51
CA PHE A 25 -16.21 15.52 3.11
C PHE A 25 -15.58 16.79 2.54
N ALA A 26 -15.56 16.95 1.22
CA ALA A 26 -15.02 18.14 0.58
C ALA A 26 -15.73 19.42 1.06
N GLN A 27 -17.06 19.39 1.17
CA GLN A 27 -17.86 20.50 1.71
C GLN A 27 -17.54 20.78 3.20
N ALA A 28 -17.41 19.74 4.02
CA ALA A 28 -17.04 19.86 5.43
C ALA A 28 -15.65 20.49 5.59
N ILE A 29 -14.69 20.08 4.78
CA ILE A 29 -13.34 20.67 4.74
C ILE A 29 -13.38 22.12 4.29
N ASP A 30 -14.17 22.47 3.28
CA ASP A 30 -14.25 23.85 2.80
C ASP A 30 -14.83 24.81 3.85
N ASN A 31 -15.73 24.31 4.70
CA ASN A 31 -16.30 25.05 5.84
C ASN A 31 -15.31 25.24 7.01
N LEU A 32 -14.18 24.54 7.04
CA LEU A 32 -13.14 24.79 8.05
C LEU A 32 -12.49 26.17 7.81
N GLY A 33 -12.23 26.90 8.89
CA GLY A 33 -11.79 28.29 8.80
C GLY A 33 -10.33 28.49 8.40
N SER A 34 -9.42 27.60 8.81
CA SER A 34 -7.97 27.76 8.56
C SER A 34 -7.41 26.67 7.66
N ASP A 35 -6.41 27.01 6.84
CA ASP A 35 -5.70 26.05 5.99
C ASP A 35 -5.04 24.94 6.82
N SER A 36 -4.56 25.26 8.02
CA SER A 36 -4.00 24.30 8.96
C SER A 36 -5.05 23.28 9.40
N SER A 37 -6.25 23.72 9.80
CA SER A 37 -7.36 22.83 10.18
C SER A 37 -7.78 21.94 9.01
N LYS A 38 -7.82 22.48 7.79
CA LYS A 38 -8.12 21.71 6.58
C LYS A 38 -7.07 20.63 6.33
N ALA A 39 -5.79 20.97 6.45
CA ALA A 39 -4.69 20.03 6.27
C ALA A 39 -4.73 18.90 7.31
N GLU A 40 -4.97 19.22 8.58
CA GLU A 40 -5.08 18.21 9.65
C GLU A 40 -6.29 17.27 9.46
N ALA A 41 -7.44 17.81 9.05
CA ALA A 41 -8.62 16.98 8.80
C ALA A 41 -8.43 16.02 7.60
N ILE A 42 -7.81 16.49 6.51
CA ILE A 42 -7.44 15.61 5.37
C ILE A 42 -6.42 14.55 5.81
N ALA A 43 -5.42 14.93 6.61
CA ALA A 43 -4.42 14.01 7.12
C ALA A 43 -5.05 12.90 7.98
N ALA A 44 -5.92 13.25 8.92
CA ALA A 44 -6.61 12.30 9.78
C ALA A 44 -7.46 11.30 8.97
N GLN A 45 -8.24 11.82 8.02
CA GLN A 45 -9.06 10.98 7.14
C GLN A 45 -8.21 10.07 6.26
N THR A 46 -7.13 10.60 5.68
CA THR A 46 -6.23 9.81 4.84
C THR A 46 -5.50 8.73 5.65
N GLN A 47 -5.03 9.06 6.86
CA GLN A 47 -4.42 8.10 7.78
C GLN A 47 -5.37 6.97 8.17
N LYS A 48 -6.66 7.28 8.37
CA LYS A 48 -7.68 6.24 8.58
C LYS A 48 -7.76 5.27 7.40
N VAL A 49 -7.84 5.78 6.17
CA VAL A 49 -7.87 4.95 4.95
C VAL A 49 -6.58 4.13 4.80
N ILE A 50 -5.41 4.73 5.06
CA ILE A 50 -4.11 4.07 5.06
C ILE A 50 -4.12 2.91 6.06
N SER A 51 -4.58 3.14 7.30
CA SER A 51 -4.62 2.11 8.34
C SER A 51 -5.56 0.97 7.98
N GLU A 52 -6.74 1.27 7.43
CA GLU A 52 -7.72 0.25 7.03
C GLU A 52 -7.22 -0.62 5.87
N LYS A 53 -6.38 -0.06 4.99
CA LYS A 53 -5.87 -0.76 3.79
C LYS A 53 -4.41 -1.18 3.91
N ALA A 54 -3.75 -0.95 5.04
CA ALA A 54 -2.31 -1.12 5.21
C ALA A 54 -1.83 -2.53 4.80
N ASP A 55 -2.57 -3.57 5.19
CA ASP A 55 -2.22 -4.96 4.88
C ASP A 55 -2.35 -5.31 3.39
N THR A 56 -3.16 -4.56 2.62
CA THR A 56 -3.35 -4.79 1.18
C THR A 56 -2.15 -4.34 0.34
N ASP A 57 -1.43 -3.31 0.77
CA ASP A 57 -0.20 -2.85 0.09
C ASP A 57 0.73 -2.11 1.07
N PRO A 58 1.41 -2.86 1.97
CA PRO A 58 2.18 -2.27 3.07
C PRO A 58 3.19 -1.22 2.62
N LYS A 59 3.95 -1.48 1.55
CA LYS A 59 4.93 -0.52 1.02
C LYS A 59 4.28 0.74 0.48
N PHE A 60 3.17 0.63 -0.24
CA PHE A 60 2.46 1.79 -0.76
C PHE A 60 1.88 2.66 0.35
N TYR A 61 1.21 2.07 1.34
CA TYR A 61 0.57 2.85 2.40
C TYR A 61 1.58 3.42 3.40
N HIS A 62 2.66 2.68 3.71
CA HIS A 62 3.71 3.15 4.61
C HIS A 62 4.40 4.43 4.10
N LYS A 63 4.73 4.50 2.80
CA LYS A 63 5.35 5.72 2.22
C LYS A 63 4.46 6.95 2.38
N PHE A 64 3.13 6.79 2.26
CA PHE A 64 2.21 7.92 2.45
C PHE A 64 2.04 8.29 3.91
N SER A 65 1.99 7.31 4.82
CA SER A 65 1.94 7.61 6.26
C SER A 65 3.13 8.46 6.68
N GLN A 66 4.35 8.07 6.27
CA GLN A 66 5.57 8.83 6.59
C GLN A 66 5.50 10.26 6.04
N ARG A 67 5.08 10.43 4.77
CA ARG A 67 4.96 11.77 4.16
C ARG A 67 3.92 12.64 4.86
N ILE A 68 2.79 12.07 5.28
CA ILE A 68 1.78 12.80 6.06
C ILE A 68 2.39 13.29 7.37
N ASP A 69 3.07 12.42 8.10
CA ASP A 69 3.70 12.76 9.38
C ASP A 69 4.77 13.87 9.21
N GLU A 70 5.57 13.79 8.15
CA GLU A 70 6.55 14.82 7.81
C GLU A 70 5.91 16.18 7.53
N ILE A 71 4.82 16.22 6.74
CA ILE A 71 4.11 17.47 6.40
C ILE A 71 3.48 18.08 7.65
N ILE A 72 2.80 17.28 8.48
CA ILE A 72 2.20 17.74 9.74
C ILE A 72 3.28 18.31 10.66
N ASN A 73 4.40 17.61 10.82
CA ASN A 73 5.50 18.07 11.67
C ASN A 73 6.13 19.38 11.14
N ASN A 74 6.36 19.49 9.84
CA ASN A 74 6.91 20.71 9.23
C ASN A 74 5.95 21.90 9.35
N MET A 75 4.64 21.67 9.20
CA MET A 75 3.60 22.68 9.41
C MET A 75 3.58 23.15 10.87
N ARG A 76 3.57 22.22 11.83
CA ARG A 76 3.61 22.55 13.28
C ARG A 76 4.86 23.30 13.69
N GLN A 77 6.00 22.99 13.07
CA GLN A 77 7.27 23.70 13.27
C GLN A 77 7.37 25.03 12.50
N LYS A 78 6.32 25.44 11.78
CA LYS A 78 6.29 26.63 10.90
C LYS A 78 7.40 26.62 9.83
N LYS A 79 7.89 25.43 9.46
CA LYS A 79 8.83 25.22 8.37
C LYS A 79 8.13 25.12 7.01
N LEU A 80 6.83 24.84 7.04
CA LEU A 80 5.96 24.76 5.87
C LEU A 80 4.75 25.66 6.10
N ALA A 81 4.38 26.46 5.10
CA ALA A 81 3.20 27.30 5.17
C ALA A 81 1.91 26.46 5.12
N ASP A 82 0.89 26.84 5.88
CA ASP A 82 -0.37 26.08 6.00
C ASP A 82 -1.03 25.83 4.64
N ILE A 83 -1.05 26.84 3.76
CA ILE A 83 -1.60 26.72 2.40
C ILE A 83 -0.84 25.68 1.55
N GLU A 84 0.47 25.54 1.77
CA GLU A 84 1.29 24.57 1.06
C GLU A 84 1.09 23.17 1.64
N ALA A 85 1.02 23.04 2.97
CA ALA A 85 0.66 21.79 3.63
C ALA A 85 -0.71 21.28 3.15
N LEU A 86 -1.71 22.16 3.05
CA LEU A 86 -3.04 21.84 2.53
C LEU A 86 -3.00 21.30 1.09
N LYS A 87 -2.23 21.94 0.20
CA LYS A 87 -2.06 21.46 -1.18
C LYS A 87 -1.43 20.07 -1.23
N GLN A 88 -0.38 19.85 -0.45
CA GLN A 88 0.31 18.56 -0.41
C GLN A 88 -0.58 17.46 0.19
N MET A 89 -1.39 17.76 1.21
CA MET A 89 -2.36 16.82 1.77
C MET A 89 -3.43 16.41 0.75
N LYS A 90 -3.99 17.38 0.00
CA LYS A 90 -4.96 17.08 -1.09
C LYS A 90 -4.34 16.18 -2.16
N LEU A 91 -3.06 16.39 -2.50
CA LEU A 91 -2.36 15.54 -3.46
C LEU A 91 -2.17 14.12 -2.92
N ILE A 92 -1.73 13.99 -1.66
CA ILE A 92 -1.55 12.68 -1.03
C ILE A 92 -2.88 11.92 -0.95
N GLU A 93 -3.97 12.59 -0.54
CA GLU A 93 -5.32 12.01 -0.53
C GLU A 93 -5.68 11.45 -1.91
N ASP A 94 -5.54 12.24 -2.98
CA ASP A 94 -5.84 11.79 -4.34
C ASP A 94 -4.96 10.60 -4.77
N GLN A 95 -3.68 10.60 -4.42
CA GLN A 95 -2.75 9.51 -4.74
C GLN A 95 -3.11 8.22 -3.99
N VAL A 96 -3.46 8.31 -2.70
CA VAL A 96 -3.89 7.18 -1.87
C VAL A 96 -5.21 6.59 -2.38
N LEU A 97 -6.19 7.44 -2.71
CA LEU A 97 -7.51 6.99 -3.17
C LEU A 97 -7.46 6.34 -4.56
N ASN A 98 -6.68 6.91 -5.48
CA ASN A 98 -6.58 6.41 -6.85
C ASN A 98 -5.44 5.40 -7.07
N LYS A 99 -4.67 5.08 -6.02
CA LYS A 99 -3.51 4.20 -6.07
C LYS A 99 -2.52 4.55 -7.19
N LYS A 100 -2.25 5.84 -7.39
CA LYS A 100 -1.36 6.32 -8.46
C LYS A 100 0.10 6.05 -8.09
N ASP A 101 0.83 5.37 -8.97
CA ASP A 101 2.26 5.10 -8.79
C ASP A 101 2.99 5.13 -10.15
N ASP A 102 3.50 6.31 -10.52
CA ASP A 102 4.10 6.53 -11.84
C ASP A 102 5.47 5.86 -12.00
N SER A 103 6.11 5.41 -10.91
CA SER A 103 7.44 4.80 -10.91
C SER A 103 7.45 3.31 -11.27
N LEU A 104 6.30 2.71 -11.59
CA LEU A 104 6.22 1.30 -11.95
C LEU A 104 6.60 1.07 -13.43
N PRO A 105 7.21 -0.08 -13.77
CA PRO A 105 7.33 -0.53 -15.16
C PRO A 105 5.96 -0.66 -15.84
N GLU A 106 5.90 -0.42 -17.16
CA GLU A 106 4.64 -0.47 -17.92
C GLU A 106 4.00 -1.87 -17.87
N GLU A 107 4.82 -2.92 -17.94
CA GLU A 107 4.39 -4.31 -17.86
C GLU A 107 3.68 -4.64 -16.53
N ILE A 108 4.06 -3.97 -15.44
CA ILE A 108 3.39 -4.09 -14.14
C ILE A 108 2.08 -3.27 -14.11
N LYS A 109 2.07 -2.08 -14.72
CA LYS A 109 0.87 -1.22 -14.75
C LYS A 109 -0.28 -1.86 -15.54
N GLU A 110 0.03 -2.62 -16.59
CA GLU A 110 -0.97 -3.30 -17.42
C GLU A 110 -1.70 -4.43 -16.67
N ILE A 111 -1.07 -5.01 -15.64
CA ILE A 111 -1.61 -6.14 -14.90
C ILE A 111 -2.09 -5.71 -13.51
N LYS A 112 -3.41 -5.51 -13.40
CA LYS A 112 -4.05 -5.12 -12.14
C LYS A 112 -3.67 -6.06 -10.99
N GLY A 113 -3.00 -5.54 -9.98
CA GLY A 113 -2.59 -6.26 -8.77
C GLY A 113 -1.12 -6.66 -8.74
N ALA A 114 -0.46 -6.76 -9.89
CA ALA A 114 0.98 -7.09 -9.95
C ALA A 114 1.85 -6.01 -9.27
N ASP A 115 1.37 -4.77 -9.28
CA ASP A 115 1.97 -3.61 -8.62
C ASP A 115 2.20 -3.81 -7.11
N ILE A 116 1.32 -4.57 -6.45
CA ILE A 116 1.43 -4.88 -5.02
C ILE A 116 2.65 -5.76 -4.78
N PHE A 117 2.81 -6.83 -5.55
CA PHE A 117 3.92 -7.76 -5.41
C PHE A 117 5.24 -7.08 -5.81
N TYR A 118 5.22 -6.30 -6.90
CA TYR A 118 6.39 -5.56 -7.36
C TYR A 118 6.93 -4.59 -6.31
N ARG A 119 6.07 -3.88 -5.56
CA ARG A 119 6.54 -3.01 -4.48
C ARG A 119 7.00 -3.79 -3.26
N ASN A 120 6.21 -4.78 -2.84
CA ASN A 120 6.38 -5.39 -1.54
C ASN A 120 7.50 -6.44 -1.51
N LEU A 121 7.85 -7.08 -2.63
CA LEU A 121 8.94 -8.07 -2.70
C LEU A 121 10.32 -7.45 -2.95
N GLN A 122 10.38 -6.16 -3.30
CA GLN A 122 11.62 -5.53 -3.75
C GLN A 122 12.71 -5.59 -2.68
N GLU A 123 12.38 -5.32 -1.42
CA GLU A 123 13.36 -5.38 -0.32
C GLU A 123 13.83 -6.80 -0.01
N ASP A 124 12.94 -7.79 -0.10
CA ASP A 124 13.29 -9.19 0.18
C ASP A 124 14.17 -9.79 -0.90
N LEU A 125 14.00 -9.35 -2.14
CA LEU A 125 14.76 -9.86 -3.29
C LEU A 125 16.00 -9.01 -3.61
N LYS A 126 16.14 -7.82 -3.00
CA LYS A 126 17.29 -6.93 -3.20
C LYS A 126 18.61 -7.56 -2.76
N GLU A 127 18.60 -8.41 -1.74
CA GLU A 127 19.82 -9.07 -1.25
C GLU A 127 20.42 -10.05 -2.25
N PHE A 128 19.64 -10.46 -3.27
CA PHE A 128 20.06 -11.38 -4.31
C PHE A 128 20.61 -10.70 -5.58
N ASP A 129 20.68 -9.36 -5.59
CA ASP A 129 21.24 -8.54 -6.69
C ASP A 129 20.66 -8.90 -8.08
N LEU A 130 19.35 -9.15 -8.12
CA LEU A 130 18.64 -9.39 -9.38
C LEU A 130 18.65 -8.12 -10.23
N ASP A 131 18.95 -8.27 -11.52
CA ASP A 131 18.73 -7.18 -12.47
C ASP A 131 17.23 -6.89 -12.65
N ASP A 132 16.92 -5.67 -13.08
CA ASP A 132 15.53 -5.18 -13.18
C ASP A 132 14.65 -6.08 -14.06
N LYS A 133 15.20 -6.72 -15.09
CA LYS A 133 14.44 -7.60 -15.99
C LYS A 133 14.08 -8.91 -15.32
N LYS A 134 15.01 -9.51 -14.57
CA LYS A 134 14.77 -10.73 -13.80
C LYS A 134 13.82 -10.50 -12.64
N TYR A 135 13.98 -9.37 -11.95
CA TYR A 135 13.04 -9.00 -10.90
C TYR A 135 11.62 -8.83 -11.46
N LEU A 136 11.49 -8.15 -12.61
CA LEU A 136 10.23 -7.98 -13.30
C LEU A 136 9.61 -9.33 -13.71
N SER A 137 10.36 -10.23 -14.36
CA SER A 137 9.85 -11.54 -14.77
C SER A 137 9.41 -12.38 -13.58
N LEU A 138 10.22 -12.41 -12.53
CA LEU A 138 9.90 -13.16 -11.31
C LEU A 138 8.58 -12.71 -10.70
N VAL A 139 8.37 -11.39 -10.58
CA VAL A 139 7.12 -10.85 -10.01
C VAL A 139 5.92 -11.21 -10.89
N LEU A 140 6.06 -11.13 -12.21
CA LEU A 140 5.00 -11.45 -13.15
C LEU A 140 4.61 -12.94 -13.10
N ASP A 141 5.60 -13.83 -13.03
CA ASP A 141 5.38 -15.27 -12.97
C ASP A 141 4.80 -15.70 -11.62
N VAL A 142 5.28 -15.13 -10.51
CA VAL A 142 4.66 -15.31 -9.18
C VAL A 142 3.19 -14.92 -9.22
N PHE A 143 2.87 -13.78 -9.84
CA PHE A 143 1.49 -13.33 -9.97
C PHE A 143 0.66 -14.25 -10.88
N ALA A 144 1.25 -14.78 -11.95
CA ALA A 144 0.62 -15.74 -12.85
C ALA A 144 0.30 -17.06 -12.13
N ILE A 145 1.21 -17.58 -11.31
CA ILE A 145 0.99 -18.78 -10.48
C ILE A 145 -0.20 -18.55 -9.52
N LEU A 146 -0.24 -17.40 -8.84
CA LEU A 146 -1.37 -17.05 -7.98
C LEU A 146 -2.69 -17.06 -8.75
N LYS A 147 -2.73 -16.41 -9.92
CA LYS A 147 -3.92 -16.34 -10.78
C LYS A 147 -4.40 -17.69 -11.27
N GLN A 148 -3.48 -18.60 -11.59
CA GLN A 148 -3.81 -19.91 -12.14
C GLN A 148 -4.45 -20.82 -11.08
N GLU A 149 -3.99 -20.74 -9.84
CA GLU A 149 -4.39 -21.65 -8.76
C GLU A 149 -5.49 -21.08 -7.87
N ALA A 150 -5.73 -19.77 -7.92
CA ALA A 150 -6.77 -19.08 -7.18
C ALA A 150 -8.18 -19.47 -7.67
N ILE A 151 -8.69 -20.57 -7.14
CA ILE A 151 -10.09 -20.96 -7.28
C ILE A 151 -11.02 -20.14 -6.35
N VAL A 152 -12.33 -20.30 -6.48
CA VAL A 152 -13.31 -19.61 -5.61
C VAL A 152 -13.00 -19.83 -4.12
N ASP A 153 -12.99 -18.74 -3.35
CA ASP A 153 -12.69 -18.71 -1.91
C ASP A 153 -11.32 -19.32 -1.51
N TRP A 154 -10.34 -19.36 -2.43
CA TRP A 154 -9.00 -19.88 -2.16
C TRP A 154 -8.32 -19.25 -0.94
N TYR A 155 -8.54 -17.95 -0.70
CA TYR A 155 -7.99 -17.18 0.42
C TYR A 155 -8.51 -17.65 1.79
N ARG A 156 -9.56 -18.48 1.84
CA ARG A 156 -10.04 -19.15 3.06
C ARG A 156 -9.63 -20.62 3.13
N ASN A 157 -9.15 -21.18 2.02
CA ASN A 157 -8.85 -22.60 1.90
C ASN A 157 -7.36 -22.87 2.13
N SER A 158 -7.03 -23.44 3.29
CA SER A 158 -5.65 -23.76 3.65
C SER A 158 -4.98 -24.75 2.69
N GLU A 159 -5.75 -25.66 2.08
CA GLU A 159 -5.21 -26.62 1.11
C GLU A 159 -4.82 -25.94 -0.19
N VAL A 160 -5.65 -25.01 -0.69
CA VAL A 160 -5.31 -24.24 -1.90
C VAL A 160 -4.10 -23.34 -1.65
N LYS A 161 -4.03 -22.69 -0.48
CA LYS A 161 -2.83 -21.91 -0.07
C LYS A 161 -1.58 -22.78 -0.03
N ARG A 162 -1.69 -24.02 0.43
CA ARG A 162 -0.57 -24.98 0.45
C ARG A 162 -0.13 -25.36 -0.96
N ILE A 163 -1.08 -25.61 -1.87
CA ILE A 163 -0.78 -25.91 -3.29
C ILE A 163 -0.08 -24.73 -3.95
N ILE A 164 -0.60 -23.51 -3.77
CA ILE A 164 0.03 -22.27 -4.23
C ILE A 164 1.44 -22.14 -3.66
N GLY A 165 1.59 -22.30 -2.35
CA GLY A 165 2.89 -22.21 -1.66
C GLY A 165 3.92 -23.16 -2.22
N ASN A 166 3.54 -24.43 -2.47
CA ASN A 166 4.46 -25.41 -3.06
C ASN A 166 4.86 -25.02 -4.50
N LYS A 167 3.93 -24.54 -5.33
CA LYS A 167 4.26 -24.10 -6.69
C LYS A 167 5.17 -22.88 -6.70
N LEU A 168 4.98 -21.96 -5.75
CA LEU A 168 5.87 -20.82 -5.56
C LEU A 168 7.25 -21.27 -5.06
N ASP A 169 7.31 -22.24 -4.14
CA ASP A 169 8.57 -22.82 -3.65
C ASP A 169 9.39 -23.44 -4.79
N ASP A 170 8.74 -24.29 -5.60
CA ASP A 170 9.33 -24.93 -6.77
C ASP A 170 9.85 -23.88 -7.77
N TYR A 171 9.00 -22.90 -8.12
CA TYR A 171 9.37 -21.84 -9.06
C TYR A 171 10.53 -20.97 -8.57
N ILE A 172 10.48 -20.49 -7.31
CA ILE A 172 11.54 -19.64 -6.75
C ILE A 172 12.86 -20.43 -6.67
N TYR A 173 12.79 -21.72 -6.32
CA TYR A 173 13.98 -22.57 -6.30
C TYR A 173 14.59 -22.71 -7.69
N ASP A 174 13.78 -23.02 -8.71
CA ASP A 174 14.26 -23.15 -10.08
C ASP A 174 14.86 -21.84 -10.61
N GLU A 175 14.13 -20.73 -10.48
CA GLU A 175 14.60 -19.44 -11.01
C GLU A 175 15.79 -18.87 -10.25
N LEU A 176 15.76 -18.85 -8.90
CA LEU A 176 16.86 -18.22 -8.15
C LEU A 176 18.04 -19.17 -7.95
N VAL A 177 17.79 -20.42 -7.57
CA VAL A 177 18.86 -21.34 -7.18
C VAL A 177 19.46 -22.03 -8.38
N VAL A 178 18.63 -22.58 -9.27
CA VAL A 178 19.13 -23.37 -10.41
C VAL A 178 19.64 -22.45 -11.52
N GLU A 179 18.83 -21.50 -11.97
CA GLU A 179 19.17 -20.65 -13.12
C GLU A 179 20.17 -19.53 -12.77
N GLN A 180 19.98 -18.88 -11.61
CA GLN A 180 20.83 -17.74 -11.21
C GLN A 180 21.97 -18.11 -10.24
N ASN A 181 22.04 -19.36 -9.76
CA ASN A 181 23.03 -19.82 -8.77
C ASN A 181 23.03 -18.95 -7.49
N ILE A 182 21.86 -18.42 -7.12
CA ILE A 182 21.66 -17.63 -5.90
C ILE A 182 21.49 -18.58 -4.72
N LYS A 183 22.18 -18.28 -3.63
CA LYS A 183 22.00 -19.02 -2.37
C LYS A 183 20.90 -18.38 -1.55
N ILE A 184 19.73 -19.02 -1.56
CA ILE A 184 18.62 -18.69 -0.66
C ILE A 184 18.54 -19.74 0.45
N SER A 185 18.36 -19.30 1.70
CA SER A 185 18.12 -20.25 2.80
C SER A 185 16.67 -20.75 2.75
N PRO A 186 16.39 -21.99 3.21
CA PRO A 186 15.02 -22.50 3.29
C PRO A 186 14.10 -21.59 4.11
N GLU A 187 14.63 -20.95 5.16
CA GLU A 187 13.88 -20.01 6.00
C GLU A 187 13.50 -18.76 5.20
N LYS A 188 14.44 -18.16 4.45
CA LYS A 188 14.18 -16.97 3.65
C LYS A 188 13.18 -17.26 2.53
N ASN A 189 13.28 -18.43 1.88
CA ASN A 189 12.33 -18.83 0.85
C ASN A 189 10.90 -18.91 1.44
N ARG A 190 10.76 -19.56 2.60
CA ARG A 190 9.48 -19.66 3.30
C ARG A 190 8.91 -18.28 3.65
N GLU A 191 9.74 -17.36 4.17
CA GLU A 191 9.29 -16.00 4.49
C GLU A 191 8.75 -15.26 3.26
N ILE A 192 9.43 -15.37 2.12
CA ILE A 192 8.98 -14.77 0.86
C ILE A 192 7.62 -15.36 0.43
N ILE A 193 7.48 -16.69 0.47
CA ILE A 193 6.25 -17.38 0.11
C ILE A 193 5.08 -17.00 1.03
N GLU A 194 5.32 -16.99 2.35
CA GLU A 194 4.31 -16.58 3.34
C GLU A 194 3.84 -15.14 3.10
N LYS A 195 4.77 -14.24 2.77
CA LYS A 195 4.46 -12.86 2.41
C LYS A 195 3.65 -12.76 1.12
N ILE A 196 4.02 -13.52 0.08
CA ILE A 196 3.26 -13.58 -1.19
C ILE A 196 1.82 -14.06 -0.92
N ILE A 197 1.64 -15.15 -0.17
CA ILE A 197 0.31 -15.68 0.17
C ILE A 197 -0.49 -14.70 1.03
N LYS A 198 0.15 -14.00 1.98
CA LYS A 198 -0.51 -12.96 2.78
C LYS A 198 -1.01 -11.84 1.88
N LEU A 199 -0.14 -11.24 1.06
CA LEU A 199 -0.51 -10.15 0.15
C LEU A 199 -1.63 -10.57 -0.81
N ALA A 200 -1.53 -11.77 -1.37
CA ALA A 200 -2.56 -12.30 -2.24
C ALA A 200 -3.89 -12.53 -1.50
N SER A 201 -3.85 -13.00 -0.25
CA SER A 201 -5.05 -13.20 0.59
C SER A 201 -5.75 -11.88 0.91
N GLU A 202 -5.01 -10.81 1.21
CA GLU A 202 -5.57 -9.47 1.47
C GLU A 202 -6.13 -8.80 0.22
N ASN A 203 -5.71 -9.28 -0.96
CA ASN A 203 -6.12 -8.76 -2.26
C ASN A 203 -6.90 -9.79 -3.09
N TYR A 204 -7.57 -10.74 -2.44
CA TYR A 204 -8.24 -11.87 -3.12
C TYR A 204 -9.24 -11.48 -4.21
N GLN A 205 -9.77 -10.26 -4.22
CA GLN A 205 -10.72 -9.77 -5.24
C GLN A 205 -10.04 -9.49 -6.60
N ILE A 206 -8.73 -9.28 -6.60
CA ILE A 206 -7.94 -8.97 -7.80
C ILE A 206 -6.94 -10.09 -8.12
N ILE A 207 -6.94 -11.18 -7.36
CA ILE A 207 -6.29 -12.46 -7.67
C ILE A 207 -7.36 -13.38 -8.24
#